data_AF-A0A7Y2XGW3-F1
#
_entry.id   AF-A0A7Y2XGW3-F1
#
_cell.length_a   1.000
_cell.length_b   1.000
_cell.length_c   1.000
_cell.angle_alpha   90.00
_cell.angle_beta   90.00
_cell.angle_gamma   90.00
#
_symmetry.space_group_name_H-M   'P 1'
#
loop_
_entity.id
_entity.type
_entity.pdbx_description
1 polymer ?
#
loop_
_entity_poly.entity_id
_entity_poly.type
_entity_poly.pdbx_seq_one_letter_code
_entity_poly.pdbx_strand_id
1 'polypeptide(L)' 'ISGRPRGFYRKFGLGRNKLREAAMRGDVPGLRKASW' A
#
# COMPACT_ATOMS: atom_id res chain seq x y z
N ILE A 1 9.95 -0.05 -7.26
CA ILE A 1 9.85 1.13 -6.37
C ILE A 1 9.58 2.35 -7.22
N SER A 2 8.44 3.03 -7.04
CA SER A 2 7.95 4.03 -8.01
C SER A 2 8.56 5.45 -7.88
N GLY A 3 9.59 5.65 -7.04
CA GLY A 3 10.31 6.92 -6.88
C GLY A 3 9.46 8.14 -6.48
N ARG A 4 8.21 7.94 -6.03
CA ARG A 4 7.25 9.03 -5.83
C ARG A 4 7.46 9.68 -4.45
N PRO A 5 7.82 10.98 -4.39
CA PRO A 5 8.13 11.64 -3.12
C PRO A 5 6.88 11.92 -2.25
N ARG A 6 5.68 11.88 -2.84
CA ARG A 6 4.41 12.19 -2.16
C ARG A 6 3.48 10.97 -2.09
N GLY A 7 2.81 10.81 -0.94
CA GLY A 7 1.89 9.69 -0.70
C GLY A 7 2.62 8.35 -0.61
N PHE A 8 3.80 8.36 0.01
CA PHE A 8 4.63 7.19 0.27
C PHE A 8 4.45 6.73 1.72
N TYR A 9 4.06 5.48 1.91
CA TYR A 9 3.90 4.90 3.24
C TYR A 9 5.22 4.24 3.68
N ARG A 10 5.96 4.89 4.58
CA ARG A 10 7.27 4.41 5.08
C ARG A 10 7.22 2.98 5.65
N LYS A 11 6.14 2.64 6.35
CA LYS A 11 5.91 1.29 6.91
C LYS A 11 5.89 0.20 5.83
N PHE A 12 5.38 0.52 4.65
CA PHE A 12 5.19 -0.45 3.56
C PHE A 12 6.19 -0.28 2.42
N GLY A 13 7.02 0.78 2.42
CA GLY A 13 7.97 1.05 1.36
C GLY A 13 7.33 1.35 -0.01
N LEU A 14 6.03 1.70 -0.04
CA LEU A 14 5.24 1.81 -1.27
C LEU A 14 4.47 3.12 -1.35
N GLY A 15 4.30 3.62 -2.58
CA GLY A 15 3.36 4.69 -2.88
C GLY A 15 1.92 4.21 -2.76
N ARG A 16 0.98 5.12 -2.48
CA ARG A 16 -0.45 4.82 -2.24
C ARG A 16 -1.12 3.91 -3.27
N ASN A 17 -0.83 4.10 -4.56
CA ASN A 17 -1.44 3.31 -5.63
C ASN A 17 -0.92 1.87 -5.62
N LYS A 18 0.39 1.70 -5.42
CA LYS A 18 1.02 0.38 -5.34
C LYS A 18 0.65 -0.36 -4.06
N LEU A 19 0.51 0.36 -2.95
CA LEU A 19 -0.01 -0.22 -1.72
C LEU A 19 -1.45 -0.71 -1.90
N ARG A 20 -2.31 0.07 -2.58
CA ARG A 20 -3.68 -0.35 -2.90
C ARG A 20 -3.72 -1.60 -3.78
N GLU A 21 -2.92 -1.63 -4.85
CA GLU A 21 -2.81 -2.81 -5.72
C GLU A 21 -2.35 -4.05 -4.94
N ALA A 22 -1.33 -3.92 -4.08
CA ALA A 22 -0.82 -5.01 -3.25
C ALA A 22 -1.85 -5.48 -2.21
N ALA A 23 -2.59 -4.56 -1.59
CA ALA A 23 -3.66 -4.88 -0.65
C ALA A 23 -4.81 -5.65 -1.33
N MET A 24 -5.16 -5.28 -2.57
CA MET A 24 -6.22 -5.97 -3.33
C MET A 24 -5.78 -7.36 -3.82
N ARG A 25 -4.48 -7.57 -4.07
CA ARG A 25 -3.92 -8.89 -4.39
C ARG A 25 -3.73 -9.80 -3.17
N GLY A 26 -3.77 -9.25 -1.95
CA GLY A 26 -3.47 -9.99 -0.73
C GLY A 26 -1.98 -10.12 -0.42
N ASP A 27 -1.11 -9.39 -1.12
CA ASP A 27 0.36 -9.45 -0.94
C ASP A 27 0.80 -8.85 0.42
N VAL A 28 -0.04 -8.02 1.05
CA VAL A 28 0.26 -7.36 2.33
C VAL A 28 -0.46 -8.08 3.46
N PRO A 29 0.25 -8.86 4.30
CA PRO A 29 -0.38 -9.64 5.36
C PRO A 29 -1.03 -8.71 6.40
N GLY A 30 -2.27 -9.03 6.78
CA GLY A 30 -3.03 -8.26 7.78
C GLY A 30 -3.60 -6.93 7.29
N LEU A 31 -3.42 -6.56 6.02
CA LEU A 31 -4.02 -5.36 5.44
C LEU A 31 -5.33 -5.71 4.72
N ARG A 32 -6.46 -5.24 5.26
CA ARG A 32 -7.78 -5.36 4.64
C ARG A 32 -8.47 -4.00 4.52
N LYS A 33 -9.49 -3.91 3.68
CA LYS A 33 -10.35 -2.72 3.61
C LYS A 33 -11.02 -2.49 4.97
N ALA A 34 -10.94 -1.26 5.47
CA ALA A 34 -11.65 -0.83 6.65
C ALA A 34 -13.16 -0.99 6.45
N SER A 35 -13.86 -1.46 7.48
CA SER A 35 -15.31 -1.72 7.48
C SER A 35 -15.97 -1.12 8.71
N TRP A 36 -15.37 -0.07 9.26
CA TRP A 36 -15.92 0.78 10.31
C TRP A 36 -16.35 2.11 9.71
#